data_AF-I4B9F4-F1
#
_entry.id   AF-I4B9F4-F1
#
_cell.length_a   1.000
_cell.length_b   1.000
_cell.length_c   1.000
_cell.angle_alpha   90.00
_cell.angle_beta   90.00
_cell.angle_gamma   90.00
#
_symmetry.space_group_name_H-M   'P 1'
#
loop_
_entity.id
_entity.type
_entity.pdbx_description
1 polymer ?
#
loop_
_entity_poly.entity_id
_entity_poly.type
_entity_poly.pdbx_seq_one_letter_code
_entity_poly.pdbx_strand_id
1 'polypeptide(L)'
;MSTGEIRSSNILRIGSSTLVELEEKVKALRTINLNVKKRRFIICREDIKVASGEVIIPKGSDIDISKVMLLKRHFKPEHQIRTFQPDEGIVLVSDMSTPVGIQFSMDLVTQVMNIGGGAYEAFIDRVDSFKEFAALYNKALFPKLAVVGYIPPQPERIKEEMAFYQLIARTDPYIRMLEIMHTQIKPHPVIPRMRNIAINPEDRDSWKRFILEIITEYTKAYSIEQR
;
A
#
# COMPACT_ATOMS: atom_id res chain seq x y z
N MET A 1 2.78 28.02 -16.94
CA MET A 1 2.02 26.90 -16.34
C MET A 1 2.78 26.43 -15.12
N SER A 2 2.32 26.83 -13.93
CA SER A 2 3.02 26.68 -12.66
C SER A 2 2.80 25.29 -12.05
N THR A 3 3.88 24.68 -11.58
CA THR A 3 3.97 23.43 -10.81
C THR A 3 3.41 23.55 -9.39
N GLY A 4 2.34 24.31 -9.20
CA GLY A 4 1.72 24.55 -7.91
C GLY A 4 0.24 24.20 -7.99
N GLU A 5 -0.09 22.97 -7.60
CA GLU A 5 -1.37 22.52 -7.00
C GLU A 5 -1.44 20.98 -6.95
N ILE A 6 -0.47 20.37 -6.26
CA ILE A 6 -0.69 19.05 -5.62
C ILE A 6 -0.64 19.28 -4.10
N ARG A 7 -1.54 20.14 -3.64
CA ARG A 7 -2.05 20.25 -2.26
C ARG A 7 -3.56 20.33 -2.48
N SER A 8 -4.47 19.56 -1.90
CA SER A 8 -4.47 18.76 -0.68
C SER A 8 -5.82 18.01 -0.62
N SER A 9 -5.90 16.80 -1.19
CA SER A 9 -6.96 15.88 -0.78
C SER A 9 -6.41 14.47 -0.87
N ASN A 10 -6.13 13.87 0.29
CA ASN A 10 -5.75 12.48 0.52
C ASN A 10 -5.68 11.59 -0.75
N ILE A 11 -4.62 11.73 -1.56
CA ILE A 11 -4.47 11.08 -2.88
C ILE A 11 -4.34 9.56 -2.76
N LEU A 12 -3.76 9.06 -1.66
CA LEU A 12 -3.75 7.63 -1.35
C LEU A 12 -5.05 7.17 -0.69
N ARG A 13 -5.93 8.09 -0.29
CA ARG A 13 -7.24 7.75 0.28
C ARG A 13 -7.12 6.91 1.57
N ILE A 14 -6.05 7.12 2.32
CA ILE A 14 -5.81 6.44 3.59
C ILE A 14 -6.81 6.92 4.63
N GLY A 15 -7.47 6.00 5.33
CA GLY A 15 -8.42 6.31 6.38
C GLY A 15 -9.71 6.99 5.91
N SER A 16 -10.03 6.92 4.62
CA SER A 16 -11.30 7.40 4.07
C SER A 16 -11.69 6.59 2.84
N SER A 17 -12.98 6.27 2.71
CA SER A 17 -13.51 5.54 1.56
C SER A 17 -14.83 6.17 1.12
N THR A 18 -15.12 6.18 -0.18
CA THR A 18 -16.51 6.33 -0.63
C THR A 18 -17.33 5.14 -0.16
N LEU A 19 -18.66 5.26 -0.16
CA LEU A 19 -19.53 4.13 0.14
C LEU A 19 -19.34 2.96 -0.85
N VAL A 20 -19.06 3.27 -2.12
CA VAL A 20 -18.74 2.25 -3.15
C VAL A 20 -17.46 1.50 -2.79
N GLU A 21 -16.37 2.21 -2.50
CA GLU A 21 -15.12 1.55 -2.12
C GLU A 21 -15.24 0.79 -0.82
N LEU A 22 -16.01 1.32 0.14
CA LEU A 22 -16.22 0.64 1.41
C LEU A 22 -16.91 -0.71 1.18
N GLU A 23 -17.90 -0.76 0.29
CA GLU A 23 -18.53 -2.01 -0.13
C GLU A 23 -17.53 -2.98 -0.78
N GLU A 24 -16.73 -2.50 -1.73
CA GLU A 24 -15.71 -3.31 -2.41
C GLU A 24 -14.66 -3.84 -1.43
N LYS A 25 -14.13 -2.97 -0.56
CA LYS A 25 -13.16 -3.32 0.48
C LYS A 25 -13.73 -4.40 1.40
N VAL A 26 -14.94 -4.22 1.95
CA VAL A 26 -15.55 -5.20 2.87
C VAL A 26 -15.78 -6.55 2.18
N LYS A 27 -16.23 -6.57 0.92
CA LYS A 27 -16.37 -7.80 0.13
C LYS A 27 -15.02 -8.48 -0.09
N ALA A 28 -13.99 -7.72 -0.45
CA ALA A 28 -12.65 -8.26 -0.63
C ALA A 28 -12.09 -8.82 0.68
N LEU A 29 -12.18 -8.09 1.79
CA LEU A 29 -11.71 -8.53 3.10
C LEU A 29 -12.40 -9.83 3.54
N ARG A 30 -13.68 -10.04 3.22
CA ARG A 30 -14.38 -11.31 3.49
C ARG A 30 -13.66 -12.49 2.82
N THR A 31 -13.28 -12.36 1.56
CA THR A 31 -12.55 -13.40 0.81
C THR A 31 -11.11 -13.56 1.31
N ILE A 32 -10.43 -12.44 1.57
CA ILE A 32 -9.05 -12.44 2.09
C ILE A 32 -8.99 -13.19 3.42
N ASN A 33 -9.92 -12.88 4.33
CA ASN A 33 -10.02 -13.48 5.66
C ASN A 33 -10.28 -14.99 5.68
N LEU A 34 -10.64 -15.61 4.54
CA LEU A 34 -10.70 -17.07 4.43
C LEU A 34 -9.31 -17.72 4.35
N ASN A 35 -8.28 -16.96 3.97
CA ASN A 35 -6.97 -17.50 3.60
C ASN A 35 -5.80 -16.90 4.41
N VAL A 36 -6.02 -15.80 5.14
CA VAL A 36 -4.95 -15.12 5.90
C VAL A 36 -4.92 -15.56 7.36
N LYS A 37 -3.72 -15.52 7.96
CA LYS A 37 -3.49 -15.90 9.36
C LYS A 37 -4.09 -14.92 10.38
N LYS A 38 -4.27 -13.65 10.02
CA LYS A 38 -4.88 -12.63 10.88
C LYS A 38 -6.00 -11.93 10.14
N ARG A 39 -7.12 -11.74 10.82
CA ARG A 39 -8.30 -11.07 10.27
C ARG A 39 -7.97 -9.61 9.96
N ARG A 40 -8.29 -9.19 8.75
CA ARG A 40 -8.35 -7.78 8.32
C ARG A 40 -9.76 -7.24 8.54
N PHE A 41 -9.83 -5.98 8.94
CA PHE A 41 -11.09 -5.34 9.30
C PHE A 41 -10.99 -3.84 9.04
N ILE A 42 -12.15 -3.18 8.97
CA ILE A 42 -12.27 -1.74 8.81
C ILE A 42 -13.08 -1.24 9.99
N ILE A 43 -12.59 -0.22 10.67
CA ILE A 43 -13.28 0.42 11.81
C ILE A 43 -13.79 1.79 11.38
N CYS A 44 -14.96 2.16 11.87
CA CYS A 44 -15.47 3.51 11.75
C CYS A 44 -14.74 4.48 12.69
N ARG A 45 -14.23 5.61 12.18
CA ARG A 45 -13.47 6.57 13.00
C ARG A 45 -14.32 7.64 13.68
N GLU A 46 -15.58 7.74 13.33
CA GLU A 46 -16.52 8.73 13.86
C GLU A 46 -17.92 8.12 13.98
N ASP A 47 -18.82 8.77 14.72
CA ASP A 47 -20.22 8.35 14.73
C ASP A 47 -20.85 8.72 13.39
N ILE A 48 -21.39 7.73 12.68
CA ILE A 48 -22.13 7.99 11.44
C ILE A 48 -23.58 8.25 11.78
N LYS A 49 -24.01 9.48 11.49
CA LYS A 49 -25.36 9.96 11.77
C LYS A 49 -26.15 10.15 10.49
N VAL A 50 -27.42 9.77 10.51
CA VAL A 50 -28.36 10.12 9.45
C VAL A 50 -28.82 11.58 9.60
N ALA A 51 -29.57 12.10 8.62
CA ALA A 51 -30.04 13.49 8.63
C ALA A 51 -30.87 13.87 9.87
N SER A 52 -31.54 12.90 10.52
CA SER A 52 -32.26 13.11 11.77
C SER A 52 -31.36 13.29 13.00
N GLY A 53 -30.05 13.07 12.87
CA GLY A 53 -29.08 13.09 13.98
C GLY A 53 -28.91 11.77 14.72
N GLU A 54 -29.73 10.76 14.40
CA GLU A 54 -29.60 9.40 14.94
C GLU A 54 -28.27 8.75 14.50
N VAL A 55 -27.55 8.15 15.45
CA VAL A 55 -26.31 7.39 15.18
C VAL A 55 -26.68 6.00 14.68
N ILE A 56 -26.34 5.70 13.43
CA ILE A 56 -26.59 4.38 12.83
C ILE A 56 -25.37 3.46 12.89
N ILE A 57 -24.17 4.02 13.03
CA ILE A 57 -22.94 3.27 13.29
C ILE A 57 -22.10 4.06 14.29
N PRO A 58 -21.82 3.53 15.49
CA PRO A 58 -20.99 4.22 16.46
C PRO A 58 -19.50 4.13 16.10
N LYS A 59 -18.75 5.16 16.48
CA LYS A 59 -17.28 5.20 16.40
C LYS A 59 -16.68 3.95 17.03
N GLY A 60 -15.62 3.41 16.41
CA GLY A 60 -14.93 2.21 16.88
C GLY A 60 -15.58 0.91 16.41
N SER A 61 -16.74 0.95 15.78
CA SER A 61 -17.39 -0.25 15.24
C SER A 61 -16.66 -0.78 14.00
N ASP A 62 -16.48 -2.10 13.96
CA ASP A 62 -16.18 -2.83 12.73
C ASP A 62 -17.23 -2.51 11.66
N ILE A 63 -16.82 -2.32 10.41
CA ILE A 63 -17.69 -2.16 9.26
C ILE A 63 -17.72 -3.49 8.49
N ASP A 64 -18.89 -4.11 8.51
CA ASP A 64 -19.21 -5.35 7.79
C ASP A 64 -20.24 -5.07 6.67
N ILE A 65 -20.60 -6.10 5.91
CA ILE A 65 -21.50 -5.94 4.76
C ILE A 65 -22.90 -5.45 5.18
N SER A 66 -23.37 -5.85 6.37
CA SER A 66 -24.68 -5.43 6.89
C SER A 66 -24.70 -3.93 7.18
N LYS A 67 -23.61 -3.42 7.77
CA LYS A 67 -23.42 -1.98 8.00
C LYS A 67 -23.29 -1.19 6.69
N VAL A 68 -22.58 -1.71 5.70
CA VAL A 68 -22.55 -1.10 4.36
C VAL A 68 -23.95 -1.01 3.75
N MET A 69 -24.75 -2.08 3.84
CA MET A 69 -26.12 -2.08 3.34
C MET A 69 -27.02 -1.10 4.09
N LEU A 70 -26.80 -0.89 5.39
CA LEU A 70 -27.47 0.15 6.17
C LEU A 70 -27.08 1.55 5.66
N LEU A 71 -25.79 1.82 5.47
CA LEU A 71 -25.30 3.10 4.94
C LEU A 71 -25.90 3.42 3.57
N LYS A 72 -26.04 2.43 2.68
CA LYS A 72 -26.64 2.59 1.33
C LYS A 72 -28.10 3.01 1.34
N ARG A 73 -28.82 2.83 2.45
CA ARG A 73 -30.21 3.32 2.60
C ARG A 73 -30.28 4.81 2.88
N HIS A 74 -29.19 5.40 3.39
CA HIS A 74 -29.18 6.77 3.90
C HIS A 74 -28.24 7.71 3.15
N PHE A 75 -27.23 7.17 2.45
CA PHE A 75 -26.20 7.97 1.79
C PHE A 75 -26.05 7.61 0.31
N LYS A 76 -25.60 8.62 -0.46
CA LYS A 76 -25.24 8.45 -1.86
C LYS A 76 -23.92 7.66 -2.00
N PRO A 77 -23.69 6.99 -3.15
CA PRO A 77 -22.47 6.21 -3.42
C PRO A 77 -21.15 6.98 -3.15
N GLU A 78 -21.11 8.25 -3.49
CA GLU A 78 -19.96 9.16 -3.38
C GLU A 78 -19.71 9.70 -1.96
N HIS A 79 -20.60 9.40 -1.00
CA HIS A 79 -20.47 9.86 0.37
C HIS A 79 -19.18 9.30 1.02
N GLN A 80 -18.39 10.19 1.61
CA GLN A 80 -17.10 9.84 2.22
C GLN A 80 -17.31 9.38 3.65
N ILE A 81 -16.83 8.18 3.96
CA ILE A 81 -16.80 7.61 5.30
C ILE A 81 -15.36 7.65 5.81
N ARG A 82 -15.15 8.17 7.02
CA ARG A 82 -13.84 8.11 7.69
C ARG A 82 -13.65 6.75 8.35
N THR A 83 -12.59 6.07 7.95
CA THR A 83 -12.31 4.69 8.34
C THR A 83 -10.91 4.56 8.92
N PHE A 84 -10.68 3.49 9.67
CA PHE A 84 -9.36 3.02 10.02
C PHE A 84 -9.24 1.60 9.50
N GLN A 85 -8.15 1.32 8.79
CA GLN A 85 -7.85 0.01 8.27
C GLN A 85 -6.37 -0.27 8.54
N PRO A 86 -6.02 -1.35 9.25
CA PRO A 86 -4.64 -1.62 9.66
C PRO A 86 -3.72 -1.99 8.48
N ASP A 87 -4.30 -2.32 7.33
CA ASP A 87 -3.59 -2.75 6.12
C ASP A 87 -3.48 -1.66 5.04
N GLU A 88 -3.44 -0.38 5.42
CA GLU A 88 -3.27 0.78 4.51
C GLU A 88 -1.81 1.25 4.35
N GLY A 89 -0.84 0.52 4.93
CA GLY A 89 0.57 0.91 4.87
C GLY A 89 1.24 0.66 3.51
N ILE A 90 2.38 1.32 3.28
CA ILE A 90 3.35 1.01 2.22
C ILE A 90 4.63 0.52 2.90
N VAL A 91 5.22 -0.57 2.40
CA VAL A 91 6.55 -1.01 2.84
C VAL A 91 7.57 -0.80 1.72
N LEU A 92 8.70 -0.18 2.06
CA LEU A 92 9.86 -0.04 1.18
C LEU A 92 10.89 -1.09 1.57
N VAL A 93 11.18 -2.03 0.67
CA VAL A 93 12.20 -3.06 0.84
C VAL A 93 13.43 -2.64 0.05
N SER A 94 14.45 -2.11 0.71
CA SER A 94 15.63 -1.59 0.01
C SER A 94 16.84 -1.59 0.93
N ASP A 95 17.87 -2.37 0.58
CA ASP A 95 19.07 -2.54 1.37
C ASP A 95 19.96 -1.29 1.35
N MET A 96 20.42 -0.88 2.53
CA MET A 96 21.32 0.27 2.72
C MET A 96 22.74 -0.15 3.16
N SER A 97 23.16 -1.39 2.93
CA SER A 97 24.48 -1.89 3.38
C SER A 97 25.65 -1.44 2.50
N THR A 98 25.39 -0.93 1.30
CA THR A 98 26.41 -0.48 0.33
C THR A 98 26.20 0.97 -0.06
N PRO A 99 27.23 1.72 -0.49
CA PRO A 99 27.08 3.11 -0.92
C PRO A 99 26.01 3.30 -2.02
N VAL A 100 25.99 2.41 -3.01
CA VAL A 100 24.98 2.43 -4.10
C VAL A 100 23.58 2.10 -3.58
N GLY A 101 23.47 1.16 -2.63
CA GLY A 101 22.23 0.83 -1.96
C GLY A 101 21.70 2.00 -1.13
N ILE A 102 22.55 2.68 -0.38
CA ILE A 102 22.19 3.89 0.38
C ILE A 102 21.65 4.96 -0.56
N GLN A 103 22.38 5.28 -1.64
CA GLN A 103 21.97 6.30 -2.60
C GLN A 103 20.58 6.00 -3.17
N PHE A 104 20.40 4.83 -3.75
CA PHE A 104 19.13 4.47 -4.39
C PHE A 104 17.97 4.37 -3.37
N SER A 105 18.24 3.82 -2.19
CA SER A 105 17.24 3.70 -1.13
C SER A 105 16.80 5.08 -0.62
N MET A 106 17.73 6.02 -0.43
CA MET A 106 17.39 7.37 0.02
C MET A 106 16.60 8.15 -1.02
N ASP A 107 16.94 8.03 -2.30
CA ASP A 107 16.16 8.61 -3.40
C ASP A 107 14.73 8.04 -3.39
N LEU A 108 14.60 6.71 -3.35
CA LEU A 108 13.31 6.04 -3.29
C LEU A 108 12.45 6.51 -2.11
N VAL A 109 13.03 6.50 -0.90
CA VAL A 109 12.36 6.93 0.33
C VAL A 109 11.87 8.36 0.20
N THR A 110 12.73 9.26 -0.28
CA THR A 110 12.39 10.67 -0.49
C THR A 110 11.20 10.83 -1.43
N GLN A 111 11.20 10.10 -2.54
CA GLN A 111 10.12 10.18 -3.53
C GLN A 111 8.79 9.69 -2.94
N VAL A 112 8.78 8.53 -2.26
CA VAL A 112 7.55 7.97 -1.69
C VAL A 112 7.04 8.78 -0.49
N MET A 113 7.93 9.27 0.39
CA MET A 113 7.54 10.12 1.52
C MET A 113 6.93 11.45 1.06
N ASN A 114 7.39 11.99 -0.07
CA ASN A 114 6.86 13.24 -0.62
C ASN A 114 5.47 13.10 -1.25
N ILE A 115 4.94 11.89 -1.40
CA ILE A 115 3.54 11.68 -1.83
C ILE A 115 2.61 12.41 -0.85
N GLY A 116 1.71 13.24 -1.38
CA GLY A 116 0.77 14.00 -0.56
C GLY A 116 1.44 15.06 0.34
N GLY A 117 2.69 15.44 0.05
CA GLY A 117 3.44 16.45 0.81
C GLY A 117 3.88 15.98 2.20
N GLY A 118 4.19 14.69 2.37
CA GLY A 118 4.66 14.14 3.65
C GLY A 118 3.56 13.57 4.55
N ALA A 119 2.29 13.74 4.19
CA ALA A 119 1.15 13.34 5.02
C ALA A 119 1.08 11.83 5.31
N TYR A 120 1.83 11.01 4.57
CA TYR A 120 1.80 9.56 4.66
C TYR A 120 3.01 8.93 5.34
N GLU A 121 3.95 9.72 5.86
CA GLU A 121 5.16 9.22 6.51
C GLU A 121 4.87 8.16 7.59
N ALA A 122 3.85 8.38 8.41
CA ALA A 122 3.45 7.43 9.47
C ALA A 122 2.88 6.09 8.94
N PHE A 123 2.62 5.97 7.64
CA PHE A 123 2.13 4.76 6.98
C PHE A 123 3.19 4.09 6.11
N ILE A 124 4.43 4.61 6.09
CA ILE A 124 5.52 4.10 5.28
C ILE A 124 6.54 3.41 6.19
N ASP A 125 6.59 2.09 6.13
CA ASP A 125 7.64 1.29 6.77
C ASP A 125 8.84 1.13 5.83
N ARG A 126 10.04 1.10 6.39
CA ARG A 126 11.29 0.85 5.66
C ARG A 126 12.00 -0.33 6.27
N VAL A 127 12.45 -1.25 5.42
CA VAL A 127 13.14 -2.48 5.82
C VAL A 127 14.24 -2.81 4.83
N ASP A 128 15.31 -3.44 5.31
CA ASP A 128 16.49 -3.74 4.49
C ASP A 128 16.34 -5.06 3.70
N SER A 129 15.30 -5.85 3.97
CA SER A 129 15.11 -7.18 3.37
C SER A 129 13.66 -7.68 3.41
N PHE A 130 13.35 -8.67 2.58
CA PHE A 130 12.09 -9.43 2.68
C PHE A 130 11.98 -10.20 4.00
N LYS A 131 13.10 -10.52 4.65
CA LYS A 131 13.10 -11.14 5.99
C LYS A 131 12.52 -10.20 7.05
N GLU A 132 12.97 -8.96 7.05
CA GLU A 132 12.44 -7.93 7.94
C GLU A 132 11.01 -7.55 7.58
N PHE A 133 10.69 -7.50 6.28
CA PHE A 133 9.32 -7.35 5.85
C PHE A 133 8.43 -8.48 6.40
N ALA A 134 8.86 -9.74 6.29
CA ALA A 134 8.10 -10.87 6.84
C ALA A 134 7.86 -10.73 8.36
N ALA A 135 8.76 -10.07 9.10
CA ALA A 135 8.58 -9.80 10.52
C ALA A 135 7.49 -8.76 10.83
N LEU A 136 7.11 -7.88 9.88
CA LEU A 136 5.99 -6.94 10.06
C LEU A 136 4.65 -7.67 10.28
N TYR A 137 4.45 -8.82 9.63
CA TYR A 137 3.24 -9.64 9.82
C TYR A 137 3.10 -10.16 11.27
N ASN A 138 4.22 -10.39 11.96
CA ASN A 138 4.20 -10.77 13.38
C ASN A 138 3.61 -9.64 14.24
N LYS A 139 3.85 -8.38 13.87
CA LYS A 139 3.28 -7.17 14.49
C LYS A 139 1.85 -6.84 14.03
N ALA A 140 1.23 -7.70 13.21
CA ALA A 140 -0.08 -7.49 12.61
C ALA A 140 -0.14 -6.27 11.66
N LEU A 141 1.01 -5.88 11.09
CA LEU A 141 1.09 -4.88 10.04
C LEU A 141 1.03 -5.60 8.69
N PHE A 142 0.04 -5.25 7.88
CA PHE A 142 -0.22 -5.86 6.58
C PHE A 142 -0.17 -4.76 5.52
N PRO A 143 1.00 -4.34 5.03
CA PRO A 143 1.05 -3.26 4.05
C PRO A 143 0.20 -3.59 2.81
N LYS A 144 -0.47 -2.58 2.26
CA LYS A 144 -1.25 -2.70 1.02
C LYS A 144 -0.34 -2.88 -0.20
N LEU A 145 0.82 -2.23 -0.14
CA LEU A 145 1.78 -2.15 -1.23
C LEU A 145 3.20 -2.34 -0.69
N ALA A 146 3.98 -3.21 -1.34
CA ALA A 146 5.41 -3.31 -1.17
C ALA A 146 6.13 -2.76 -2.41
N VAL A 147 7.14 -1.92 -2.16
CA VAL A 147 7.98 -1.32 -3.19
C VAL A 147 9.41 -1.79 -2.96
N VAL A 148 9.95 -2.55 -3.91
CA VAL A 148 11.24 -3.22 -3.79
C VAL A 148 12.30 -2.40 -4.51
N GLY A 149 13.16 -1.75 -3.75
CA GLY A 149 14.30 -0.95 -4.22
C GLY A 149 15.54 -1.80 -4.44
N TYR A 150 16.65 -1.39 -3.83
CA TYR A 150 17.93 -2.08 -3.97
C TYR A 150 17.91 -3.43 -3.25
N ILE A 151 18.29 -4.49 -3.96
CA ILE A 151 18.65 -5.77 -3.37
C ILE A 151 20.09 -6.06 -3.81
N PRO A 152 21.01 -6.33 -2.87
CA PRO A 152 22.40 -6.62 -3.19
C PRO A 152 22.51 -7.87 -4.08
N PRO A 153 23.28 -7.84 -5.18
CA PRO A 153 23.26 -8.90 -6.20
C PRO A 153 24.06 -10.15 -5.83
N GLN A 154 24.45 -10.32 -4.56
CA GLN A 154 25.20 -11.50 -4.12
C GLN A 154 24.31 -12.74 -4.17
N PRO A 155 24.76 -13.87 -4.74
CA PRO A 155 23.93 -15.06 -4.93
C PRO A 155 23.25 -15.58 -3.66
N GLU A 156 23.98 -15.65 -2.55
CA GLU A 156 23.44 -16.11 -1.27
C GLU A 156 22.37 -15.15 -0.72
N ARG A 157 22.57 -13.84 -0.91
CA ARG A 157 21.60 -12.83 -0.52
C ARG A 157 20.32 -12.94 -1.34
N ILE A 158 20.45 -13.02 -2.67
CA ILE A 158 19.29 -13.22 -3.56
C ILE A 158 18.52 -14.48 -3.18
N LYS A 159 19.21 -15.59 -2.87
CA LYS A 159 18.57 -16.83 -2.46
C LYS A 159 17.77 -16.68 -1.16
N GLU A 160 18.31 -15.97 -0.16
CA GLU A 160 17.59 -15.65 1.08
C GLU A 160 16.36 -14.77 0.78
N GLU A 161 16.54 -13.67 0.04
CA GLU A 161 15.47 -12.75 -0.34
C GLU A 161 14.33 -13.45 -1.07
N MET A 162 14.66 -14.34 -2.02
CA MET A 162 13.68 -15.14 -2.77
C MET A 162 12.88 -16.08 -1.87
N ALA A 163 13.52 -16.69 -0.86
CA ALA A 163 12.83 -17.57 0.09
C ALA A 163 11.81 -16.79 0.93
N PHE A 164 12.19 -15.60 1.42
CA PHE A 164 11.27 -14.74 2.19
C PHE A 164 10.18 -14.10 1.31
N TYR A 165 10.50 -13.70 0.09
CA TYR A 165 9.51 -13.26 -0.89
C TYR A 165 8.43 -14.34 -1.10
N GLN A 166 8.83 -15.59 -1.33
CA GLN A 166 7.89 -16.72 -1.47
C GLN A 166 7.08 -16.98 -0.19
N LEU A 167 7.67 -16.77 1.00
CA LEU A 167 6.94 -16.87 2.26
C LEU A 167 5.87 -15.78 2.38
N ILE A 168 6.19 -14.54 2.00
CA ILE A 168 5.26 -13.41 2.02
C ILE A 168 4.14 -13.64 1.01
N ALA A 169 4.46 -13.97 -0.24
CA ALA A 169 3.47 -14.21 -1.29
C ALA A 169 2.49 -15.35 -0.92
N ARG A 170 2.93 -16.35 -0.14
CA ARG A 170 2.05 -17.40 0.41
C ARG A 170 1.23 -16.94 1.61
N THR A 171 1.80 -16.09 2.47
CA THR A 171 1.15 -15.61 3.71
C THR A 171 0.08 -14.57 3.40
N ASP A 172 0.33 -13.76 2.39
CA ASP A 172 -0.53 -12.68 1.94
C ASP A 172 -0.55 -12.61 0.41
N PRO A 173 -1.34 -13.48 -0.26
CA PRO A 173 -1.40 -13.51 -1.72
C PRO A 173 -2.06 -12.27 -2.34
N TYR A 174 -2.59 -11.35 -1.50
CA TYR A 174 -3.31 -10.16 -1.94
C TYR A 174 -2.47 -8.89 -1.88
N ILE A 175 -1.26 -8.97 -1.33
CA ILE A 175 -0.37 -7.81 -1.31
C ILE A 175 0.08 -7.47 -2.73
N ARG A 176 0.03 -6.18 -3.05
CA ARG A 176 0.61 -5.67 -4.29
C ARG A 176 2.11 -5.48 -4.08
N MET A 177 2.91 -6.00 -5.00
CA MET A 177 4.35 -5.79 -4.97
C MET A 177 4.82 -5.27 -6.31
N LEU A 178 5.72 -4.30 -6.27
CA LEU A 178 6.42 -3.79 -7.44
C LEU A 178 7.91 -3.67 -7.17
N GLU A 179 8.68 -3.95 -8.19
CA GLU A 179 10.12 -3.84 -8.17
C GLU A 179 10.58 -2.62 -8.95
N ILE A 180 11.45 -1.83 -8.35
CA ILE A 180 12.08 -0.72 -9.02
C ILE A 180 13.38 -1.19 -9.66
N MET A 181 13.51 -0.91 -10.94
CA MET A 181 14.74 -1.04 -11.68
C MET A 181 15.38 0.35 -11.81
N HIS A 182 16.68 0.43 -11.59
CA HIS A 182 17.44 1.67 -11.79
C HIS A 182 18.46 1.40 -12.89
N THR A 183 18.37 2.10 -14.03
CA THR A 183 19.14 1.76 -15.25
C THR A 183 20.66 1.68 -15.05
N GLN A 184 21.19 2.35 -14.02
CA GLN A 184 22.62 2.34 -13.69
C GLN A 184 23.00 1.51 -12.44
N ILE A 185 22.10 1.36 -11.46
CA ILE A 185 22.42 0.79 -10.13
C ILE A 185 21.86 -0.63 -9.99
N LYS A 186 20.66 -0.85 -10.55
CA LYS A 186 19.92 -2.10 -10.52
C LYS A 186 19.22 -2.29 -11.88
N PRO A 187 19.99 -2.60 -12.94
CA PRO A 187 19.49 -2.62 -14.31
C PRO A 187 18.62 -3.84 -14.63
N HIS A 188 18.59 -4.84 -13.75
CA HIS A 188 17.84 -6.07 -13.92
C HIS A 188 16.93 -6.33 -12.71
N PRO A 189 15.72 -6.86 -12.93
CA PRO A 189 14.86 -7.29 -11.84
C PRO A 189 15.48 -8.48 -11.11
N VAL A 190 15.36 -8.50 -9.79
CA VAL A 190 15.83 -9.58 -8.92
C VAL A 190 14.70 -10.58 -8.69
N ILE A 191 13.44 -10.12 -8.64
CA ILE A 191 12.30 -10.98 -8.33
C ILE A 191 11.56 -11.38 -9.62
N PRO A 192 11.58 -12.68 -10.01
CA PRO A 192 10.93 -13.11 -11.24
C PRO A 192 9.44 -12.81 -11.24
N ARG A 193 8.95 -12.30 -12.39
CA ARG A 193 7.53 -12.02 -12.65
C ARG A 193 6.89 -10.95 -11.75
N MET A 194 7.67 -10.27 -10.91
CA MET A 194 7.19 -9.07 -10.23
C MET A 194 7.04 -7.95 -11.25
N ARG A 195 5.97 -7.16 -11.12
CA ARG A 195 5.79 -5.94 -11.93
C ARG A 195 6.98 -5.02 -11.66
N ASN A 196 7.63 -4.55 -12.71
CA ASN A 196 8.76 -3.64 -12.58
C ASN A 196 8.44 -2.23 -13.09
N ILE A 197 9.11 -1.24 -12.49
CA ILE A 197 9.08 0.17 -12.90
C ILE A 197 10.52 0.63 -13.06
N ALA A 198 10.87 1.15 -14.24
CA ALA A 198 12.21 1.63 -14.52
C ALA A 198 12.37 3.11 -14.15
N ILE A 199 13.43 3.40 -13.40
CA ILE A 199 13.96 4.73 -13.13
C ILE A 199 15.17 4.95 -14.03
N ASN A 200 15.10 5.99 -14.85
CA ASN A 200 16.20 6.45 -15.69
C ASN A 200 16.68 7.83 -15.17
N PRO A 201 17.90 7.93 -14.62
CA PRO A 201 18.46 9.20 -14.12
C PRO A 201 18.56 10.30 -15.18
N GLU A 202 18.70 9.93 -16.46
CA GLU A 202 18.77 10.88 -17.57
C GLU A 202 17.40 11.47 -17.91
N ASP A 203 16.33 10.81 -17.50
CA ASP A 203 14.95 11.22 -17.71
C ASP A 203 14.41 11.92 -16.46
N ARG A 204 14.31 13.25 -16.54
CA ARG A 204 13.86 14.12 -15.45
C ARG A 204 12.44 13.83 -14.96
N ASP A 205 11.63 13.13 -15.75
CA ASP A 205 10.24 12.78 -15.40
C ASP A 205 10.08 11.32 -14.96
N SER A 206 11.16 10.53 -14.91
CA SER A 206 11.11 9.12 -14.48
C SER A 206 10.54 8.95 -13.08
N TRP A 207 10.99 9.78 -12.13
CA TRP A 207 10.45 9.80 -10.78
C TRP A 207 8.99 10.25 -10.70
N LYS A 208 8.56 11.20 -11.55
CA LYS A 208 7.15 11.60 -11.60
C LYS A 208 6.25 10.46 -12.08
N ARG A 209 6.67 9.74 -13.13
CA ARG A 209 5.95 8.56 -13.62
C ARG A 209 5.91 7.46 -12.57
N PHE A 210 7.02 7.23 -11.87
CA PHE A 210 7.06 6.31 -10.74
C PHE A 210 6.02 6.66 -9.67
N ILE A 211 5.92 7.93 -9.26
CA ILE A 211 4.92 8.35 -8.26
C ILE A 211 3.49 8.14 -8.74
N LEU A 212 3.19 8.46 -10.01
CA LEU A 212 1.87 8.19 -10.58
C LEU A 212 1.54 6.70 -10.59
N GLU A 213 2.53 5.84 -10.85
CA GLU A 213 2.37 4.38 -10.78
C GLU A 213 2.17 3.87 -9.36
N ILE A 214 2.88 4.42 -8.35
CA ILE A 214 2.64 4.11 -6.94
C ILE A 214 1.21 4.47 -6.55
N ILE A 215 0.75 5.68 -6.89
CA ILE A 215 -0.61 6.13 -6.58
C ILE A 215 -1.64 5.23 -7.27
N THR A 216 -1.43 4.93 -8.55
CA THR A 216 -2.32 4.07 -9.34
C THR A 216 -2.39 2.67 -8.74
N GLU A 217 -1.24 2.07 -8.43
CA GLU A 217 -1.20 0.71 -7.89
C GLU A 217 -1.78 0.63 -6.48
N TYR A 218 -1.50 1.63 -5.64
CA TYR A 218 -2.04 1.73 -4.29
C TYR A 218 -3.56 1.90 -4.30
N THR A 219 -4.10 2.74 -5.20
CA THR A 219 -5.54 3.08 -5.23
C THR A 219 -6.41 2.08 -5.97
N LYS A 220 -5.82 1.10 -6.67
CA LYS A 220 -6.58 -0.02 -7.24
C LYS A 220 -7.42 -0.71 -6.17
N ALA A 221 -8.63 -1.10 -6.56
CA ALA A 221 -9.50 -1.93 -5.75
C ALA A 221 -8.77 -3.22 -5.33
N TYR A 222 -9.17 -3.81 -4.21
CA TYR A 222 -8.70 -5.13 -3.82
C TYR A 222 -9.28 -6.16 -4.82
N SER A 223 -8.55 -6.40 -5.92
CA SER A 223 -8.98 -7.35 -6.95
C SER A 223 -8.70 -8.77 -6.47
N ILE A 224 -9.74 -9.61 -6.50
CA ILE A 224 -9.66 -11.06 -6.25
C ILE A 224 -9.25 -11.79 -7.55
N GLU A 225 -9.29 -11.11 -8.71
CA GLU A 225 -9.33 -11.75 -10.04
C GLU A 225 -7.97 -11.93 -10.74
N GLN A 226 -6.84 -11.56 -10.15
CA GLN A 226 -5.53 -11.92 -10.71
C GLN A 226 -5.04 -13.23 -10.10
N ARG A 227 -5.58 -14.34 -10.61
CA ARG A 227 -4.97 -15.67 -10.53
C ARG A 227 -4.49 -16.09 -11.92
#